data_AF-A0A2V9KDW9-F1
#
_entry.id   AF-A0A2V9KDW9-F1
#
_cell.length_a   1.000
_cell.length_b   1.000
_cell.length_c   1.000
_cell.angle_alpha   90.00
_cell.angle_beta   90.00
_cell.angle_gamma   90.00
#
_symmetry.space_group_name_H-M   'P 1'
#
loop_
_entity.id
_entity.type
_entity.pdbx_description
1 polymer ?
#
loop_
_entity_poly.entity_id
_entity_poly.type
_entity_poly.pdbx_seq_one_letter_code
_entity_poly.pdbx_strand_id
1 'polypeptide(L)'
;WVEAYTLASGVGILYLSGNSAQTQLDGFLSSGAAAKMLSFSRITEGVSLFGSTTSTEILIVNPSDNPANLTSRLYGNNLEGIGKLLSQVTRVMEPHGRVQGRISTLHSDVAYPLGQAYLELTSDVPIQAMEIVKMGDSIAMIPARQRGLPDTTFFGAQFATGGSGVLDTPIFTNLSFANVTEGPITITLQVTDDSGAILPAGSRPVKRTLQSHEVLQGNADTIFGFPSPLSDPALFTGSLKVTADQAGLVGDLVFGDARSGRYLSALSLGLTPAANVGFVHFAEGRFGEPAKGLYTGIAMFNPQREGADVAVEAYSPDGALLRRSEFRLDAGSHLSRTIGQIVEGLTQQSGGTLRVKSTAPLYVFEVFGSTESEFLAAVPPFPLP
;
A
#
# COMPACT_ATOMS: atom_id res chain seq x y z
N TRP A 1 0.07 -22.64 0.66
CA TRP A 1 0.66 -21.52 1.41
C TRP A 1 1.91 -22.08 2.08
N VAL A 2 2.84 -21.22 2.48
CA VAL A 2 4.06 -21.66 3.18
C VAL A 2 3.91 -21.26 4.63
N GLU A 3 4.10 -22.22 5.54
CA GLU A 3 4.24 -21.95 6.96
C GLU A 3 5.73 -21.99 7.31
N ALA A 4 6.21 -20.96 8.00
CA ALA A 4 7.59 -20.87 8.45
C ALA A 4 7.59 -20.59 9.96
N TYR A 5 8.36 -21.38 10.69
CA TYR A 5 8.55 -21.24 12.13
C TYR A 5 9.94 -20.69 12.41
N THR A 6 10.02 -19.68 13.27
CA THR A 6 11.28 -19.10 13.73
C THR A 6 11.30 -19.03 15.25
N LEU A 7 12.45 -19.33 15.84
CA LEU A 7 12.72 -19.12 17.26
C LEU A 7 13.26 -17.71 17.55
N ALA A 8 13.66 -16.98 16.52
CA ALA A 8 14.20 -15.63 16.63
C ALA A 8 13.10 -14.58 16.50
N SER A 9 13.10 -13.60 17.40
CA SER A 9 12.34 -12.36 17.25
C SER A 9 12.96 -11.50 16.14
N GLY A 10 12.14 -10.85 15.32
CA GLY A 10 12.63 -9.91 14.29
C GLY A 10 12.96 -10.57 12.93
N VAL A 11 12.36 -11.71 12.61
CA VAL A 11 12.38 -12.25 11.25
C VAL A 11 11.20 -11.69 10.47
N GLY A 12 11.48 -10.88 9.45
CA GLY A 12 10.49 -10.52 8.44
C GLY A 12 10.54 -11.51 7.28
N ILE A 13 9.40 -11.74 6.64
CA ILE A 13 9.31 -12.55 5.42
C ILE A 13 8.59 -11.69 4.37
N LEU A 14 9.27 -11.41 3.26
CA LEU A 14 8.68 -10.76 2.10
C LEU A 14 8.22 -11.83 1.13
N TYR A 15 6.94 -11.78 0.78
CA TYR A 15 6.40 -12.54 -0.33
C TYR A 15 6.37 -11.63 -1.55
N LEU A 16 6.99 -12.06 -2.65
CA LEU A 16 6.95 -11.38 -3.95
C LEU A 16 6.19 -12.24 -4.94
N SER A 17 5.31 -11.61 -5.72
CA SER A 17 4.66 -12.21 -6.87
C SER A 17 5.09 -11.47 -8.13
N GLY A 18 5.35 -12.19 -9.21
CA GLY A 18 5.76 -11.57 -10.46
C GLY A 18 5.88 -12.55 -11.61
N ASN A 19 6.35 -12.04 -12.75
CA ASN A 19 6.61 -12.84 -13.94
C ASN A 19 8.12 -13.01 -14.21
N SER A 20 8.49 -14.00 -15.02
CA SER A 20 9.89 -14.26 -15.36
C SER A 20 10.53 -13.16 -16.23
N ALA A 21 9.71 -12.36 -16.91
CA ALA A 21 10.16 -11.21 -17.69
C ALA A 21 10.55 -10.00 -16.81
N GLN A 22 10.23 -10.05 -15.50
CA GLN A 22 10.38 -8.94 -14.56
C GLN A 22 9.69 -7.67 -15.06
N THR A 23 8.51 -7.81 -15.65
CA THR A 23 7.61 -6.70 -16.02
C THR A 23 6.37 -6.64 -15.12
N GLN A 24 6.35 -7.50 -14.11
CA GLN A 24 5.31 -7.61 -13.11
C GLN A 24 6.01 -8.04 -11.83
N LEU A 25 6.02 -7.18 -10.82
CA LEU A 25 6.53 -7.52 -9.51
C LEU A 25 5.89 -6.61 -8.46
N ASP A 26 5.28 -7.22 -7.46
CA ASP A 26 4.94 -6.53 -6.22
C ASP A 26 5.04 -7.52 -5.05
N GLY A 27 5.07 -6.99 -3.83
CA GLY A 27 5.21 -7.78 -2.63
C GLY A 27 4.46 -7.25 -1.43
N PHE A 28 4.44 -8.08 -0.40
CA PHE A 28 3.93 -7.70 0.91
C PHE A 28 4.64 -8.51 2.00
N LEU A 29 4.57 -8.01 3.22
CA LEU A 29 5.12 -8.69 4.39
C LEU A 29 4.16 -9.82 4.82
N SER A 30 4.64 -11.07 4.85
CA SER A 30 3.78 -12.23 5.09
C SER A 30 3.24 -12.36 6.52
N SER A 31 3.73 -11.53 7.45
CA SER A 31 3.26 -11.47 8.84
C SER A 31 1.97 -10.65 9.01
N GLY A 32 1.11 -10.58 7.99
CA GLY A 32 -0.15 -9.84 8.05
C GLY A 32 -1.02 -10.27 9.24
N ALA A 33 -1.74 -9.34 9.83
CA ALA A 33 -2.57 -9.61 11.01
C ALA A 33 -3.65 -10.65 10.69
N ALA A 34 -3.65 -11.78 11.40
CA ALA A 34 -4.77 -12.70 11.38
C ALA A 34 -5.91 -12.11 12.22
N ALA A 35 -7.11 -11.96 11.64
CA ALA A 35 -8.25 -11.39 12.34
C ALA A 35 -9.56 -12.05 11.91
N LYS A 36 -10.57 -11.95 12.77
CA LYS A 36 -11.93 -12.45 12.50
C LYS A 36 -12.74 -11.54 11.59
N MET A 37 -12.37 -10.26 11.53
CA MET A 37 -13.03 -9.25 10.71
C MET A 37 -11.98 -8.49 9.92
N LEU A 38 -12.01 -8.67 8.60
CA LEU A 38 -11.08 -8.04 7.67
C LEU A 38 -11.84 -7.24 6.61
N SER A 39 -11.16 -6.28 5.99
CA SER A 39 -11.69 -5.51 4.87
C SER A 39 -10.60 -5.18 3.86
N PHE A 40 -11.01 -5.09 2.59
CA PHE A 40 -10.26 -4.41 1.53
C PHE A 40 -10.98 -3.10 1.23
N SER A 41 -10.26 -1.98 1.11
CA SER A 41 -10.82 -0.65 0.85
C SER A 41 -11.20 -0.42 -0.61
N ARG A 42 -10.76 -1.29 -1.52
CA ARG A 42 -11.06 -1.21 -2.95
C ARG A 42 -11.42 -2.58 -3.49
N ILE A 43 -12.24 -2.57 -4.52
CA ILE A 43 -12.47 -3.66 -5.46
C ILE A 43 -12.59 -2.99 -6.82
N THR A 44 -11.58 -3.17 -7.67
CA THR A 44 -11.51 -2.59 -9.01
C THR A 44 -11.56 -3.70 -10.04
N GLU A 45 -12.79 -4.08 -10.41
CA GLU A 45 -13.03 -5.17 -11.32
C GLU A 45 -13.72 -4.63 -12.57
N GLY A 46 -13.04 -4.71 -13.72
CA GLY A 46 -13.56 -4.21 -14.99
C GLY A 46 -13.45 -2.68 -15.17
N VAL A 47 -12.84 -1.95 -14.24
CA VAL A 47 -12.67 -0.49 -14.35
C VAL A 47 -11.53 -0.18 -15.30
N SER A 48 -11.75 0.70 -16.26
CA SER A 48 -10.68 1.20 -17.14
C SER A 48 -9.92 2.32 -16.43
N LEU A 49 -8.63 2.11 -16.21
CA LEU A 49 -7.69 3.10 -15.69
C LEU A 49 -6.50 3.18 -16.65
N PHE A 50 -6.19 4.39 -17.13
CA PHE A 50 -5.05 4.66 -18.01
C PHE A 50 -4.95 3.70 -19.23
N GLY A 51 -6.10 3.39 -19.84
CA GLY A 51 -6.17 2.53 -21.03
C GLY A 51 -6.12 1.03 -20.75
N SER A 52 -6.04 0.62 -19.48
CA SER A 52 -6.04 -0.78 -19.07
C SER A 52 -7.24 -1.10 -18.17
N THR A 53 -7.87 -2.24 -18.43
CA THR A 53 -8.94 -2.74 -17.55
C THR A 53 -8.34 -3.40 -16.32
N THR A 54 -8.86 -3.02 -15.16
CA THR A 54 -8.45 -3.58 -13.87
C THR A 54 -9.14 -4.92 -13.60
N SER A 55 -8.49 -5.76 -12.79
CA SER A 55 -9.12 -6.92 -12.15
C SER A 55 -8.67 -7.04 -10.71
N THR A 56 -9.55 -7.58 -9.87
CA THR A 56 -9.25 -7.86 -8.47
C THR A 56 -9.28 -9.36 -8.22
N GLU A 57 -8.20 -9.90 -7.68
CA GLU A 57 -8.09 -11.26 -7.17
C GLU A 57 -7.97 -11.25 -5.65
N ILE A 58 -8.68 -12.14 -4.97
CA ILE A 58 -8.66 -12.26 -3.51
C ILE A 58 -8.04 -13.59 -3.14
N LEU A 59 -7.12 -13.57 -2.18
CA LEU A 59 -6.54 -14.74 -1.54
C LEU A 59 -6.81 -14.67 -0.04
N ILE A 60 -7.38 -15.74 0.52
CA ILE A 60 -7.73 -15.89 1.93
C ILE A 60 -7.11 -17.19 2.43
N VAL A 61 -6.49 -17.16 3.60
CA VAL A 61 -5.87 -18.32 4.26
C VAL A 61 -6.50 -18.47 5.64
N ASN A 62 -6.83 -19.71 6.00
CA ASN A 62 -7.15 -20.11 7.36
C ASN A 62 -5.88 -20.72 7.98
N PRO A 63 -5.12 -19.98 8.80
CA PRO A 63 -3.92 -20.51 9.43
C PRO A 63 -4.22 -21.36 10.68
N SER A 64 -5.48 -21.54 11.06
CA SER A 64 -5.86 -22.22 12.29
C SER A 64 -6.06 -23.73 12.10
N ASP A 65 -5.99 -24.47 13.20
CA ASP A 65 -6.32 -25.90 13.27
C ASP A 65 -7.83 -26.20 13.21
N ASN A 66 -8.68 -25.17 13.17
CA ASN A 66 -10.13 -25.32 13.14
C ASN A 66 -10.69 -24.90 11.77
N PRO A 67 -11.80 -25.49 11.30
CA PRO A 67 -12.51 -24.97 10.14
C PRO A 67 -12.95 -23.52 10.37
N ALA A 68 -12.88 -22.69 9.33
CA ALA A 68 -13.31 -21.30 9.37
C ALA A 68 -14.64 -21.14 8.63
N ASN A 69 -15.69 -20.70 9.33
CA ASN A 69 -16.94 -20.28 8.73
C ASN A 69 -16.78 -18.85 8.20
N LEU A 70 -16.47 -18.71 6.92
CA LEU A 70 -16.22 -17.43 6.26
C LEU A 70 -17.50 -16.89 5.62
N THR A 71 -17.81 -15.62 5.89
CA THR A 71 -18.77 -14.82 5.13
C THR A 71 -18.04 -13.66 4.46
N SER A 72 -18.14 -13.56 3.14
CA SER A 72 -17.69 -12.40 2.36
C SER A 72 -18.89 -11.55 1.95
N ARG A 73 -18.78 -10.23 2.12
CA ARG A 73 -19.81 -9.26 1.72
C ARG A 73 -19.19 -8.18 0.85
N LEU A 74 -19.67 -8.08 -0.38
CA LEU A 74 -19.24 -7.08 -1.33
C LEU A 74 -20.23 -5.92 -1.29
N TYR A 75 -19.73 -4.73 -0.98
CA TYR A 75 -20.51 -3.50 -0.96
C TYR A 75 -20.07 -2.58 -2.09
N GLY A 76 -20.98 -1.77 -2.60
CA GLY A 76 -20.69 -0.75 -3.59
C GLY A 76 -21.95 -0.07 -4.11
N ASN A 77 -21.84 0.64 -5.23
CA ASN A 77 -22.99 1.34 -5.79
C ASN A 77 -23.79 0.42 -6.72
N ASN A 78 -25.11 0.53 -6.67
CA ASN A 78 -26.03 -0.10 -7.61
C ASN A 78 -27.19 0.86 -7.98
N LEU A 79 -28.18 0.37 -8.70
CA LEU A 79 -29.36 1.16 -9.10
C LEU A 79 -30.21 1.65 -7.90
N GLU A 80 -30.10 0.99 -6.74
CA GLU A 80 -30.83 1.35 -5.52
C GLU A 80 -30.10 2.41 -4.68
N GLY A 81 -28.82 2.68 -4.98
CA GLY A 81 -28.06 3.76 -4.39
C GLY A 81 -26.60 3.42 -4.10
N ILE A 82 -26.01 4.28 -3.27
CA ILE A 82 -24.62 4.22 -2.84
C ILE A 82 -24.47 3.25 -1.66
N GLY A 83 -23.33 2.54 -1.58
CA GLY A 83 -22.97 1.71 -0.43
C GLY A 83 -23.94 0.56 -0.14
N LYS A 84 -24.49 -0.07 -1.18
CA LYS A 84 -25.40 -1.20 -1.04
C LYS A 84 -24.64 -2.52 -1.01
N LEU A 85 -25.18 -3.49 -0.29
CA LEU A 85 -24.72 -4.88 -0.36
C LEU A 85 -25.02 -5.41 -1.77
N LEU A 86 -23.98 -5.70 -2.54
CA LEU A 86 -24.07 -6.21 -3.90
C LEU A 86 -24.16 -7.73 -3.92
N SER A 87 -23.41 -8.39 -3.03
CA SER A 87 -23.40 -9.85 -2.92
C SER A 87 -22.87 -10.31 -1.58
N GLN A 88 -23.36 -11.46 -1.11
CA GLN A 88 -22.89 -12.15 0.08
C GLN A 88 -22.64 -13.62 -0.24
N VAL A 89 -21.47 -14.13 0.10
CA VAL A 89 -21.10 -15.53 -0.07
C VAL A 89 -20.64 -16.10 1.26
N THR A 90 -21.08 -17.31 1.57
CA THR A 90 -20.65 -18.04 2.77
C THR A 90 -19.98 -19.34 2.36
N ARG A 91 -18.89 -19.70 3.06
CA ARG A 91 -18.10 -20.89 2.79
C ARG A 91 -17.45 -21.39 4.08
N VAL A 92 -17.29 -22.71 4.18
CA VAL A 92 -16.39 -23.32 5.16
C VAL A 92 -15.01 -23.47 4.53
N MET A 93 -13.98 -22.94 5.17
CA MET A 93 -12.59 -23.22 4.82
C MET A 93 -12.06 -24.30 5.77
N GLU A 94 -11.49 -25.35 5.21
CA GLU A 94 -10.80 -26.37 6.01
C GLU A 94 -9.66 -25.75 6.85
N PRO A 95 -9.28 -26.38 7.98
CA PRO A 95 -8.05 -26.06 8.68
C PRO A 95 -6.88 -25.98 7.70
N HIS A 96 -6.01 -24.98 7.87
CA HIS A 96 -4.85 -24.80 6.98
C HIS A 96 -5.21 -24.67 5.49
N GLY A 97 -6.47 -24.33 5.20
CA GLY A 97 -7.00 -24.18 3.85
C GLY A 97 -6.80 -22.80 3.26
N ARG A 98 -7.00 -22.68 1.95
CA ARG A 98 -7.01 -21.39 1.25
C ARG A 98 -8.17 -21.26 0.26
N VAL A 99 -8.61 -20.03 0.06
CA VAL A 99 -9.51 -19.63 -1.01
C VAL A 99 -8.79 -18.61 -1.87
N GLN A 100 -8.77 -18.81 -3.18
CA GLN A 100 -8.16 -17.89 -4.13
C GLN A 100 -9.07 -17.77 -5.34
N GLY A 101 -9.28 -16.55 -5.83
CA GLY A 101 -10.03 -16.34 -7.06
C GLY A 101 -10.27 -14.88 -7.38
N ARG A 102 -10.59 -14.62 -8.64
CA ARG A 102 -11.05 -13.30 -9.10
C ARG A 102 -12.37 -12.95 -8.43
N ILE A 103 -12.59 -11.67 -8.10
CA ILE A 103 -13.81 -11.25 -7.43
C ILE A 103 -15.07 -11.57 -8.25
N SER A 104 -14.98 -11.51 -9.58
CA SER A 104 -16.06 -11.90 -10.51
C SER A 104 -16.40 -13.38 -10.50
N THR A 105 -15.50 -14.25 -10.01
CA THR A 105 -15.79 -15.66 -9.78
C THR A 105 -16.24 -15.93 -8.34
N LEU A 106 -15.70 -15.19 -7.36
CA LEU A 106 -16.08 -15.33 -5.95
C LEU A 106 -17.47 -14.76 -5.66
N HIS A 107 -17.88 -13.71 -6.38
CA HIS A 107 -19.16 -13.03 -6.31
C HIS A 107 -19.76 -12.89 -7.73
N SER A 108 -20.25 -14.00 -8.27
CA SER A 108 -20.70 -14.11 -9.68
C SER A 108 -21.97 -13.34 -10.01
N ASP A 109 -22.82 -13.08 -9.02
CA ASP A 109 -24.16 -12.52 -9.23
C ASP A 109 -24.17 -10.98 -9.25
N VAL A 110 -23.00 -10.38 -9.41
CA VAL A 110 -22.77 -8.94 -9.35
C VAL A 110 -22.61 -8.37 -10.76
N ALA A 111 -23.20 -7.21 -11.01
CA ALA A 111 -22.96 -6.47 -12.24
C ALA A 111 -21.60 -5.76 -12.18
N TYR A 112 -20.82 -5.91 -13.24
CA TYR A 112 -19.51 -5.26 -13.41
C TYR A 112 -19.59 -4.18 -14.50
N PRO A 113 -18.77 -3.12 -14.46
CA PRO A 113 -17.59 -2.93 -13.61
C PRO A 113 -17.87 -2.40 -12.20
N LEU A 114 -16.91 -2.61 -11.28
CA LEU A 114 -16.94 -2.09 -9.90
C LEU A 114 -15.78 -1.12 -9.69
N GLY A 115 -16.08 0.18 -9.48
CA GLY A 115 -15.07 1.22 -9.23
C GLY A 115 -15.31 2.08 -7.98
N GLN A 116 -16.34 1.75 -7.21
CA GLN A 116 -16.64 2.30 -5.88
C GLN A 116 -17.21 1.16 -5.03
N ALA A 117 -16.37 0.15 -4.80
CA ALA A 117 -16.76 -1.06 -4.10
C ALA A 117 -15.64 -1.49 -3.15
N TYR A 118 -16.01 -2.21 -2.11
CA TYR A 118 -15.09 -2.73 -1.11
C TYR A 118 -15.62 -4.07 -0.59
N LEU A 119 -14.72 -4.90 -0.06
CA LEU A 119 -15.05 -6.26 0.37
C LEU A 119 -14.80 -6.43 1.87
N GLU A 120 -15.80 -6.95 2.57
CA GLU A 120 -15.71 -7.36 3.97
C GLU A 120 -15.59 -8.87 4.09
N LEU A 121 -14.76 -9.33 5.01
CA LEU A 121 -14.64 -10.73 5.40
C LEU A 121 -14.94 -10.84 6.90
N THR A 122 -15.82 -11.78 7.26
CA THR A 122 -16.08 -12.16 8.65
C THR A 122 -15.87 -13.65 8.81
N SER A 123 -15.21 -14.07 9.88
CA SER A 123 -15.01 -15.47 10.24
C SER A 123 -15.10 -15.68 11.75
N ASP A 124 -15.45 -16.90 12.15
CA ASP A 124 -15.48 -17.34 13.54
C ASP A 124 -14.07 -17.60 14.12
N VAL A 125 -13.08 -17.86 13.26
CA VAL A 125 -11.65 -17.97 13.62
C VAL A 125 -10.83 -16.89 12.89
N PRO A 126 -9.63 -16.52 13.40
CA PRO A 126 -8.76 -15.57 12.70
C PRO A 126 -8.32 -16.10 11.34
N ILE A 127 -8.50 -15.28 10.30
CA ILE A 127 -8.04 -15.54 8.93
C ILE A 127 -7.03 -14.47 8.49
N GLN A 128 -6.24 -14.76 7.47
CA GLN A 128 -5.40 -13.80 6.78
C GLN A 128 -5.88 -13.64 5.34
N ALA A 129 -5.79 -12.44 4.78
CA ALA A 129 -6.21 -12.22 3.41
C ALA A 129 -5.40 -11.12 2.71
N MET A 130 -5.32 -11.20 1.39
CA MET A 130 -4.76 -10.16 0.53
C MET A 130 -5.62 -9.99 -0.72
N GLU A 131 -5.58 -8.78 -1.26
CA GLU A 131 -6.07 -8.44 -2.59
C GLU A 131 -4.87 -8.31 -3.54
N ILE A 132 -5.04 -8.80 -4.76
CA ILE A 132 -4.13 -8.54 -5.87
C ILE A 132 -4.91 -7.75 -6.91
N VAL A 133 -4.62 -6.45 -7.02
CA VAL A 133 -5.14 -5.59 -8.07
C VAL A 133 -4.24 -5.75 -9.28
N LYS A 134 -4.81 -6.04 -10.44
CA LYS A 134 -4.06 -6.12 -11.71
C LYS A 134 -4.54 -5.03 -12.65
N MET A 135 -3.63 -4.42 -13.38
CA MET A 135 -3.92 -3.45 -14.44
C MET A 135 -2.92 -3.65 -15.58
N GLY A 136 -3.42 -4.14 -16.71
CA GLY A 136 -2.53 -4.65 -17.77
C GLY A 136 -1.64 -5.76 -17.22
N ASP A 137 -0.33 -5.63 -17.40
CA ASP A 137 0.66 -6.58 -16.87
C ASP A 137 1.12 -6.25 -15.45
N SER A 138 0.69 -5.13 -14.87
CA SER A 138 1.11 -4.71 -13.52
C SER A 138 0.22 -5.28 -12.42
N ILE A 139 0.79 -5.44 -11.24
CA ILE A 139 0.06 -5.84 -10.03
C ILE A 139 0.37 -4.93 -8.85
N ALA A 140 -0.61 -4.74 -7.99
CA ALA A 140 -0.42 -4.28 -6.63
C ALA A 140 -0.99 -5.31 -5.65
N MET A 141 -0.25 -5.63 -4.59
CA MET A 141 -0.63 -6.54 -3.53
C MET A 141 -0.99 -5.76 -2.27
N ILE A 142 -2.22 -5.92 -1.78
CA ILE A 142 -2.76 -5.15 -0.67
C ILE A 142 -3.21 -6.11 0.43
N PRO A 143 -2.57 -6.11 1.63
CA PRO A 143 -3.03 -6.93 2.74
C PRO A 143 -4.38 -6.42 3.25
N ALA A 144 -5.25 -7.35 3.66
CA ALA A 144 -6.52 -6.99 4.26
C ALA A 144 -6.31 -6.29 5.61
N ARG A 145 -7.20 -5.35 5.93
CA ARG A 145 -7.13 -4.56 7.15
C ARG A 145 -8.11 -5.07 8.19
N GLN A 146 -7.66 -5.19 9.43
CA GLN A 146 -8.54 -5.50 10.56
C GLN A 146 -9.60 -4.41 10.72
N ARG A 147 -10.86 -4.84 10.87
CA ARG A 147 -12.00 -3.96 11.16
C ARG A 147 -12.21 -3.77 12.66
N GLY A 148 -12.90 -2.70 13.01
CA GLY A 148 -13.28 -2.39 14.40
C GLY A 148 -12.15 -1.78 15.24
N LEU A 149 -11.03 -1.40 14.61
CA LEU A 149 -9.99 -0.64 15.28
C LEU A 149 -10.48 0.79 15.58
N PRO A 150 -10.06 1.40 16.71
CA PRO A 150 -10.52 2.71 17.13
C PRO A 150 -9.82 3.87 16.39
N ASP A 151 -8.91 3.57 15.46
CA ASP A 151 -8.11 4.56 14.76
C ASP A 151 -8.98 5.55 13.97
N THR A 152 -8.70 6.84 14.15
CA THR A 152 -9.36 7.94 13.44
C THR A 152 -8.36 8.84 12.72
N THR A 153 -7.06 8.57 12.84
CA THR A 153 -6.01 9.32 12.14
C THR A 153 -5.07 8.34 11.47
N PHE A 154 -4.83 8.56 10.18
CA PHE A 154 -4.00 7.71 9.34
C PHE A 154 -3.01 8.56 8.58
N PHE A 155 -1.82 7.99 8.33
CA PHE A 155 -0.79 8.62 7.53
C PHE A 155 -0.30 7.68 6.43
N GLY A 156 -0.08 8.24 5.26
CA GLY A 156 0.74 7.63 4.21
C GLY A 156 2.11 8.29 4.22
N ALA A 157 3.16 7.50 4.43
CA ALA A 157 4.54 8.01 4.42
C ALA A 157 4.96 8.53 3.05
N GLN A 158 4.29 8.08 1.98
CA GLN A 158 4.53 8.50 0.60
C GLN A 158 3.24 8.92 -0.07
N PHE A 159 3.34 9.98 -0.87
CA PHE A 159 2.42 10.42 -1.88
C PHE A 159 3.24 10.86 -3.09
N ALA A 160 2.88 10.43 -4.30
CA ALA A 160 3.60 10.81 -5.51
C ALA A 160 2.64 10.92 -6.70
N THR A 161 2.60 12.07 -7.36
CA THR A 161 1.79 12.26 -8.58
C THR A 161 2.45 13.29 -9.50
N GLY A 162 2.26 13.16 -10.81
CA GLY A 162 2.82 14.09 -11.79
C GLY A 162 4.02 13.48 -12.52
N GLY A 163 5.15 14.18 -12.54
CA GLY A 163 6.39 13.77 -13.20
C GLY A 163 6.94 12.39 -12.79
N SER A 164 8.07 11.99 -13.39
CA SER A 164 8.56 10.60 -13.31
C SER A 164 9.57 10.34 -12.18
N GLY A 165 10.20 11.38 -11.61
CA GLY A 165 11.21 11.18 -10.57
C GLY A 165 12.40 10.35 -11.07
N VAL A 166 12.67 9.21 -10.43
CA VAL A 166 13.71 8.25 -10.85
C VAL A 166 13.23 7.22 -11.88
N LEU A 167 11.94 7.28 -12.24
CA LEU A 167 11.31 6.47 -13.28
C LEU A 167 11.33 7.22 -14.62
N ASP A 168 10.98 6.52 -15.70
CA ASP A 168 10.88 7.08 -17.06
C ASP A 168 9.43 7.39 -17.50
N THR A 169 8.41 7.11 -16.67
CA THR A 169 7.02 7.52 -16.90
C THR A 169 6.39 8.32 -15.75
N PRO A 170 5.45 9.24 -16.06
CA PRO A 170 4.69 9.98 -15.06
C PRO A 170 3.95 9.06 -14.07
N ILE A 171 3.83 9.51 -12.82
CA ILE A 171 3.24 8.74 -11.72
C ILE A 171 1.81 9.23 -11.47
N PHE A 172 0.87 8.30 -11.29
CA PHE A 172 -0.42 8.61 -10.67
C PHE A 172 -0.48 8.07 -9.24
N THR A 173 -1.27 8.74 -8.39
CA THR A 173 -1.77 8.17 -7.14
C THR A 173 -3.29 8.02 -7.24
N ASN A 174 -3.81 6.81 -6.97
CA ASN A 174 -5.23 6.52 -6.83
C ASN A 174 -5.52 6.13 -5.37
N LEU A 175 -6.45 6.85 -4.75
CA LEU A 175 -6.82 6.66 -3.35
C LEU A 175 -8.13 5.88 -3.25
N SER A 176 -8.25 5.05 -2.21
CA SER A 176 -9.52 4.42 -1.84
C SER A 176 -9.77 4.51 -0.34
N PHE A 177 -10.98 4.91 0.04
CA PHE A 177 -11.43 5.01 1.42
C PHE A 177 -12.84 4.43 1.54
N ALA A 178 -13.00 3.36 2.32
CA ALA A 178 -14.28 2.72 2.56
C ALA A 178 -14.75 2.99 4.00
N ASN A 179 -15.99 3.46 4.12
CA ASN A 179 -16.69 3.50 5.40
C ASN A 179 -17.27 2.12 5.71
N VAL A 180 -16.71 1.39 6.67
CA VAL A 180 -17.15 0.03 7.00
C VAL A 180 -18.23 -0.03 8.09
N THR A 181 -18.96 1.06 8.29
CA THR A 181 -19.99 1.22 9.34
C THR A 181 -21.39 1.41 8.77
N GLU A 182 -22.38 1.24 9.64
CA GLU A 182 -23.82 1.44 9.36
C GLU A 182 -24.23 2.93 9.35
N GLY A 183 -23.33 3.85 9.71
CA GLY A 183 -23.59 5.28 9.80
C GLY A 183 -22.64 6.10 8.92
N PRO A 184 -22.93 7.40 8.70
CA PRO A 184 -22.04 8.24 7.92
C PRO A 184 -20.75 8.61 8.67
N ILE A 185 -19.60 8.64 7.99
CA ILE A 185 -18.31 9.09 8.54
C ILE A 185 -17.84 10.33 7.78
N THR A 186 -17.38 11.36 8.48
CA THR A 186 -16.74 12.52 7.85
C THR A 186 -15.22 12.39 7.91
N ILE A 187 -14.60 12.39 6.73
CA ILE A 187 -13.15 12.35 6.56
C ILE A 187 -12.62 13.71 6.11
N THR A 188 -11.40 14.03 6.56
CA THR A 188 -10.60 15.15 6.09
C THR A 188 -9.27 14.61 5.57
N LEU A 189 -8.94 14.96 4.33
CA LEU A 189 -7.75 14.52 3.62
C LEU A 189 -6.83 15.71 3.38
N GLN A 190 -5.52 15.52 3.55
CA GLN A 190 -4.53 16.57 3.31
C GLN A 190 -3.22 15.95 2.84
N VAL A 191 -2.66 16.48 1.75
CA VAL A 191 -1.31 16.15 1.31
C VAL A 191 -0.38 17.30 1.69
N THR A 192 0.82 17.00 2.16
CA THR A 192 1.86 17.98 2.47
C THR A 192 3.18 17.61 1.83
N ASP A 193 3.95 18.60 1.37
CA ASP A 193 5.29 18.41 0.81
C ASP A 193 6.35 18.09 1.89
N ASP A 194 7.61 17.97 1.48
CA ASP A 194 8.77 17.68 2.33
C ASP A 194 8.93 18.67 3.51
N SER A 195 8.48 19.91 3.34
CA SER A 195 8.53 20.97 4.36
C SER A 195 7.29 21.02 5.26
N GLY A 196 6.27 20.22 4.96
CA GLY A 196 4.98 20.25 5.64
C GLY A 196 3.97 21.26 5.05
N ALA A 197 4.29 21.89 3.91
CA ALA A 197 3.36 22.81 3.25
C ALA A 197 2.28 22.05 2.47
N ILE A 198 1.06 22.58 2.43
CA ILE A 198 -0.09 21.89 1.81
C ILE A 198 0.08 21.81 0.29
N LEU A 199 -0.18 20.62 -0.26
CA LEU A 199 -0.25 20.35 -1.68
C LEU A 199 -1.68 20.02 -2.16
N PRO A 200 -2.08 20.48 -3.36
CA PRO A 200 -1.41 21.50 -4.18
C PRO A 200 -1.31 22.86 -3.46
N ALA A 201 -0.36 23.70 -3.86
CA ALA A 201 -0.17 25.01 -3.22
C ALA A 201 -1.45 25.86 -3.26
N GLY A 202 -1.81 26.45 -2.12
CA GLY A 202 -3.03 27.26 -1.99
C GLY A 202 -4.34 26.46 -1.85
N SER A 203 -4.28 25.13 -1.86
CA SER A 203 -5.44 24.27 -1.60
C SER A 203 -5.83 24.23 -0.12
N ARG A 204 -7.02 23.70 0.16
CA ARG A 204 -7.51 23.44 1.52
C ARG A 204 -7.65 21.93 1.72
N PRO A 205 -7.59 21.43 2.98
CA PRO A 205 -7.94 20.04 3.26
C PRO A 205 -9.30 19.66 2.68
N VAL A 206 -9.35 18.50 2.02
CA VAL A 206 -10.55 17.98 1.37
C VAL A 206 -11.43 17.32 2.42
N LYS A 207 -12.64 17.85 2.62
CA LYS A 207 -13.62 17.28 3.55
C LYS A 207 -14.72 16.56 2.78
N ARG A 208 -15.00 15.31 3.17
CA ARG A 208 -16.04 14.46 2.56
C ARG A 208 -16.78 13.69 3.64
N THR A 209 -18.10 13.56 3.49
CA THR A 209 -18.91 12.67 4.32
C THR A 209 -19.27 11.46 3.49
N LEU A 210 -18.78 10.30 3.90
CA LEU A 210 -19.09 9.01 3.31
C LEU A 210 -20.33 8.46 4.01
N GLN A 211 -21.37 8.11 3.25
CA GLN A 211 -22.52 7.37 3.76
C GLN A 211 -22.09 5.98 4.23
N SER A 212 -23.00 5.29 4.92
CA SER A 212 -22.79 3.91 5.32
C SER A 212 -22.36 3.06 4.12
N HIS A 213 -21.28 2.30 4.28
CA HIS A 213 -20.72 1.42 3.24
C HIS A 213 -20.30 2.12 1.94
N GLU A 214 -20.21 3.45 1.92
CA GLU A 214 -19.72 4.21 0.77
C GLU A 214 -18.20 4.11 0.63
N VAL A 215 -17.74 4.08 -0.62
CA VAL A 215 -16.32 4.15 -0.99
C VAL A 215 -16.04 5.46 -1.73
N LEU A 216 -15.15 6.27 -1.18
CA LEU A 216 -14.50 7.33 -1.95
C LEU A 216 -13.26 6.74 -2.62
N GLN A 217 -13.33 6.60 -3.94
CA GLN A 217 -12.21 6.17 -4.75
C GLN A 217 -11.95 7.17 -5.89
N GLY A 218 -10.69 7.48 -6.15
CA GLY A 218 -10.33 8.41 -7.22
C GLY A 218 -8.85 8.74 -7.30
N ASN A 219 -8.47 9.37 -8.41
CA ASN A 219 -7.11 9.85 -8.63
C ASN A 219 -6.85 11.15 -7.84
N ALA A 220 -5.57 11.44 -7.62
CA ALA A 220 -5.10 12.65 -6.94
C ALA A 220 -5.65 13.95 -7.58
N ASP A 221 -5.73 14.00 -8.91
CA ASP A 221 -6.27 15.14 -9.66
C ASP A 221 -7.75 15.39 -9.33
N THR A 222 -8.54 14.32 -9.20
CA THR A 222 -9.98 14.37 -8.98
C THR A 222 -10.32 14.66 -7.52
N ILE A 223 -9.56 14.09 -6.58
CA ILE A 223 -9.81 14.23 -5.14
C ILE A 223 -9.26 15.55 -4.60
N PHE A 224 -8.02 15.90 -4.96
CA PHE A 224 -7.31 17.07 -4.40
C PHE A 224 -7.11 18.22 -5.38
N GLY A 225 -7.38 18.02 -6.68
CA GLY A 225 -7.15 19.06 -7.69
C GLY A 225 -5.70 19.17 -8.15
N PHE A 226 -4.89 18.11 -8.04
CA PHE A 226 -3.55 18.09 -8.66
C PHE A 226 -3.66 18.22 -10.19
N PRO A 227 -2.66 18.82 -10.86
CA PRO A 227 -2.55 18.76 -12.30
C PRO A 227 -2.52 17.31 -12.81
N SER A 228 -3.05 17.07 -14.00
CA SER A 228 -3.01 15.74 -14.59
C SER A 228 -1.55 15.33 -14.90
N PRO A 229 -1.11 14.14 -14.48
CA PRO A 229 0.27 13.66 -14.74
C PRO A 229 0.56 13.45 -16.23
N LEU A 230 -0.47 13.40 -17.08
CA LEU A 230 -0.30 13.29 -18.53
C LEU A 230 0.01 14.62 -19.22
N SER A 231 -0.31 15.74 -18.57
CA SER A 231 -0.14 17.08 -19.13
C SER A 231 0.87 17.95 -18.38
N ASP A 232 1.15 17.65 -17.11
CA ASP A 232 2.06 18.43 -16.27
C ASP A 232 3.30 17.60 -15.91
N PRO A 233 4.52 18.07 -16.26
CA PRO A 233 5.75 17.35 -15.95
C PRO A 233 6.20 17.50 -14.49
N ALA A 234 5.60 18.39 -13.70
CA ALA A 234 5.98 18.61 -12.30
C ALA A 234 5.67 17.37 -11.46
N LEU A 235 6.67 16.87 -10.72
CA LEU A 235 6.48 15.82 -9.74
C LEU A 235 6.13 16.44 -8.39
N PHE A 236 5.00 16.01 -7.83
CA PHE A 236 4.60 16.32 -6.46
C PHE A 236 4.87 15.11 -5.58
N THR A 237 5.67 15.29 -4.53
CA THR A 237 5.94 14.28 -3.51
C THR A 237 5.62 14.82 -2.12
N GLY A 238 5.32 13.92 -1.19
CA GLY A 238 4.89 14.33 0.13
C GLY A 238 4.32 13.20 0.97
N SER A 239 3.63 13.56 2.05
CA SER A 239 2.86 12.64 2.89
C SER A 239 1.37 12.90 2.79
N LEU A 240 0.57 11.87 3.03
CA LEU A 240 -0.88 11.96 3.16
C LEU A 240 -1.27 11.90 4.65
N LYS A 241 -2.11 12.83 5.10
CA LYS A 241 -2.84 12.75 6.36
C LYS A 241 -4.33 12.56 6.12
N VAL A 242 -4.93 11.63 6.85
CA VAL A 242 -6.36 11.36 6.83
C VAL A 242 -6.88 11.38 8.26
N THR A 243 -7.94 12.15 8.52
CA THR A 243 -8.63 12.13 9.81
C THR A 243 -10.11 11.85 9.60
N ALA A 244 -10.67 10.93 10.38
CA ALA A 244 -12.09 10.65 10.46
C ALA A 244 -12.67 11.21 11.76
N ASP A 245 -13.95 11.59 11.77
CA ASP A 245 -14.66 12.02 12.98
C ASP A 245 -15.03 10.84 13.90
N GLN A 246 -15.03 9.62 13.38
CA GLN A 246 -15.22 8.38 14.13
C GLN A 246 -14.47 7.20 13.50
N ALA A 247 -14.36 6.11 14.25
CA ALA A 247 -13.74 4.86 13.81
C ALA A 247 -14.53 4.19 12.68
N GLY A 248 -13.87 3.30 11.94
CA GLY A 248 -14.50 2.52 10.86
C GLY A 248 -14.16 2.98 9.45
N LEU A 249 -13.09 3.74 9.29
CA LEU A 249 -12.48 4.00 7.98
C LEU A 249 -11.40 2.95 7.69
N VAL A 250 -11.41 2.39 6.49
CA VAL A 250 -10.26 1.63 5.94
C VAL A 250 -9.84 2.30 4.64
N GLY A 251 -8.53 2.32 4.36
CA GLY A 251 -8.04 2.98 3.16
C GLY A 251 -6.65 2.57 2.74
N ASP A 252 -6.34 2.89 1.49
CA ASP A 252 -5.06 2.59 0.86
C ASP A 252 -4.80 3.58 -0.30
N LEU A 253 -3.54 3.60 -0.76
CA LEU A 253 -3.10 4.27 -1.96
C LEU A 253 -2.53 3.24 -2.92
N VAL A 254 -2.78 3.44 -4.21
CA VAL A 254 -2.08 2.74 -5.29
C VAL A 254 -1.33 3.77 -6.13
N PHE A 255 -0.06 3.52 -6.35
CA PHE A 255 0.83 4.29 -7.24
C PHE A 255 1.03 3.51 -8.53
N GLY A 256 1.18 4.21 -9.65
CA GLY A 256 1.46 3.53 -10.92
C GLY A 256 1.82 4.43 -12.07
N ASP A 257 2.13 3.79 -13.20
CA ASP A 257 2.40 4.45 -14.47
C ASP A 257 1.13 5.11 -15.02
N ALA A 258 1.11 6.43 -15.07
CA ALA A 258 -0.04 7.20 -15.55
C ALA A 258 -0.23 7.12 -17.07
N ARG A 259 0.76 6.62 -17.82
CA ARG A 259 0.68 6.55 -19.30
C ARG A 259 0.08 5.25 -19.78
N SER A 260 0.56 4.13 -19.24
CA SER A 260 0.25 2.80 -19.77
C SER A 260 0.06 1.73 -18.71
N GLY A 261 0.20 2.07 -17.43
CA GLY A 261 0.08 1.09 -16.35
C GLY A 261 1.19 0.04 -16.30
N ARG A 262 2.43 0.36 -16.68
CA ARG A 262 3.59 -0.57 -16.66
C ARG A 262 4.11 -0.97 -15.27
N TYR A 263 3.75 -0.22 -14.23
CA TYR A 263 3.99 -0.63 -12.85
C TYR A 263 2.81 -0.23 -11.97
N LEU A 264 2.68 -0.93 -10.85
CA LEU A 264 1.73 -0.66 -9.79
C LEU A 264 2.37 -1.02 -8.44
N SER A 265 2.08 -0.26 -7.40
CA SER A 265 2.45 -0.59 -6.03
C SER A 265 1.44 0.01 -5.06
N ALA A 266 1.32 -0.54 -3.85
CA ALA A 266 0.33 -0.08 -2.88
C ALA A 266 0.93 0.29 -1.52
N LEU A 267 0.29 1.27 -0.88
CA LEU A 267 0.51 1.65 0.50
C LEU A 267 -0.82 1.52 1.26
N SER A 268 -0.86 0.63 2.24
CA SER A 268 -2.00 0.51 3.16
C SER A 268 -1.95 1.60 4.22
N LEU A 269 -3.09 2.22 4.51
CA LEU A 269 -3.20 3.14 5.65
C LEU A 269 -3.43 2.38 6.95
N GLY A 270 -3.09 3.03 8.07
CA GLY A 270 -3.18 2.43 9.41
C GLY A 270 -1.97 1.58 9.79
N LEU A 271 -0.82 1.78 9.16
CA LEU A 271 0.45 1.30 9.71
C LEU A 271 0.71 1.98 11.06
N THR A 272 1.25 1.25 12.02
CA THR A 272 1.68 1.83 13.30
C THR A 272 3.07 2.43 13.10
N PRO A 273 3.30 3.71 13.47
CA PRO A 273 4.63 4.30 13.38
C PRO A 273 5.56 3.63 14.38
N ALA A 274 6.83 3.49 14.03
CA ALA A 274 7.83 2.84 14.86
C ALA A 274 9.16 3.58 14.81
N ALA A 275 9.91 3.50 15.91
CA ALA A 275 11.22 4.11 16.06
C ALA A 275 12.35 3.19 15.53
N ASN A 276 12.07 1.91 15.35
CA ASN A 276 13.04 0.92 14.88
C ASN A 276 12.33 -0.03 13.92
N VAL A 277 12.64 0.03 12.64
CA VAL A 277 12.04 -0.81 11.60
C VAL A 277 13.08 -1.43 10.69
N GLY A 278 12.78 -2.62 10.17
CA GLY A 278 13.56 -3.31 9.16
C GLY A 278 12.81 -3.44 7.84
N PHE A 279 13.58 -3.58 6.76
CA PHE A 279 13.13 -3.98 5.43
C PHE A 279 13.97 -5.17 4.98
N VAL A 280 13.30 -6.26 4.59
CA VAL A 280 13.95 -7.56 4.37
C VAL A 280 14.61 -7.71 3.00
N HIS A 281 14.52 -6.68 2.16
CA HIS A 281 15.11 -6.66 0.84
C HIS A 281 15.44 -5.22 0.48
N PHE A 282 16.48 -5.04 -0.33
CA PHE A 282 16.68 -3.83 -1.13
C PHE A 282 17.60 -4.20 -2.29
N ALA A 283 17.58 -3.40 -3.34
CA ALA A 283 18.57 -3.49 -4.41
C ALA A 283 18.89 -2.11 -4.99
N GLU A 284 20.13 -1.95 -5.42
CA GLU A 284 20.67 -0.72 -5.99
C GLU A 284 21.73 -1.11 -7.02
N GLY A 285 21.64 -0.63 -8.27
CA GLY A 285 22.64 -0.88 -9.30
C GLY A 285 22.07 -1.43 -10.61
N ARG A 286 22.82 -2.27 -11.32
CA ARG A 286 22.38 -2.87 -12.60
C ARG A 286 22.58 -4.37 -12.57
N PHE A 287 21.52 -5.13 -12.83
CA PHE A 287 21.51 -6.59 -12.70
C PHE A 287 20.76 -7.28 -13.84
N GLY A 288 21.04 -8.57 -14.04
CA GLY A 288 20.37 -9.42 -15.03
C GLY A 288 20.95 -9.31 -16.43
N GLU A 289 20.34 -10.06 -17.36
CA GLU A 289 20.70 -10.10 -18.78
C GLU A 289 19.41 -10.00 -19.63
N PRO A 290 19.17 -8.88 -20.33
CA PRO A 290 19.98 -7.66 -20.34
C PRO A 290 19.95 -6.93 -18.98
N ALA A 291 21.01 -6.17 -18.69
CA ALA A 291 21.15 -5.47 -17.42
C ALA A 291 20.09 -4.37 -17.24
N LYS A 292 19.27 -4.49 -16.19
CA LYS A 292 18.22 -3.54 -15.80
C LYS A 292 18.69 -2.68 -14.62
N GLY A 293 18.36 -1.39 -14.64
CA GLY A 293 18.64 -0.51 -13.50
C GLY A 293 17.66 -0.79 -12.37
N LEU A 294 18.17 -1.10 -11.19
CA LEU A 294 17.41 -1.36 -9.98
C LEU A 294 17.69 -0.26 -8.96
N TYR A 295 16.64 0.20 -8.28
CA TYR A 295 16.75 1.15 -7.19
C TYR A 295 15.81 0.77 -6.04
N THR A 296 16.15 1.25 -4.85
CA THR A 296 15.25 1.18 -3.69
C THR A 296 14.93 2.61 -3.25
N GLY A 297 13.66 2.98 -3.27
CA GLY A 297 13.14 4.24 -2.75
C GLY A 297 12.65 4.08 -1.32
N ILE A 298 12.98 5.03 -0.46
CA ILE A 298 12.45 5.10 0.91
C ILE A 298 11.80 6.44 1.13
N ALA A 299 10.58 6.40 1.66
CA ALA A 299 9.85 7.53 2.18
C ALA A 299 9.76 7.46 3.71
N MET A 300 10.02 8.57 4.37
CA MET A 300 9.92 8.73 5.82
C MET A 300 9.09 9.97 6.13
N PHE A 301 8.14 9.83 7.05
CA PHE A 301 7.35 10.94 7.53
C PHE A 301 7.41 11.01 9.06
N ASN A 302 7.75 12.20 9.58
CA ASN A 302 7.76 12.49 11.00
C ASN A 302 6.45 13.20 11.41
N PRO A 303 5.47 12.48 11.99
CA PRO A 303 4.21 13.08 12.42
C PRO A 303 4.33 13.90 13.72
N GLN A 304 5.50 13.88 14.37
CA GLN A 304 5.70 14.45 15.70
C GLN A 304 5.81 15.97 15.65
N ARG A 305 5.70 16.59 16.84
CA ARG A 305 5.91 18.05 17.02
C ARG A 305 7.38 18.43 17.17
N GLU A 306 8.26 17.44 17.31
CA GLU A 306 9.70 17.62 17.45
C GLU A 306 10.41 16.87 16.31
N GLY A 307 11.56 17.39 15.89
CA GLY A 307 12.40 16.70 14.90
C GLY A 307 13.06 15.46 15.52
N ALA A 308 13.22 14.42 14.70
CA ALA A 308 13.80 13.14 15.10
C ALA A 308 15.14 12.92 14.40
N ASP A 309 16.14 12.49 15.16
CA ASP A 309 17.40 12.01 14.60
C ASP A 309 17.22 10.57 14.10
N VAL A 310 17.62 10.34 12.86
CA VAL A 310 17.40 9.11 12.10
C VAL A 310 18.73 8.52 11.67
N ALA A 311 18.89 7.21 11.84
CA ALA A 311 19.99 6.43 11.30
C ALA A 311 19.46 5.37 10.34
N VAL A 312 20.05 5.30 9.14
CA VAL A 312 19.75 4.29 8.13
C VAL A 312 20.97 3.41 7.94
N GLU A 313 20.81 2.12 8.16
CA GLU A 313 21.87 1.12 8.11
C GLU A 313 21.55 0.11 7.01
N ALA A 314 22.49 -0.12 6.10
CA ALA A 314 22.39 -1.12 5.04
C ALA A 314 23.27 -2.32 5.36
N TYR A 315 22.67 -3.51 5.37
CA TYR A 315 23.35 -4.77 5.64
C TYR A 315 23.34 -5.66 4.39
N SER A 316 24.44 -6.35 4.13
CA SER A 316 24.53 -7.35 3.05
C SER A 316 23.69 -8.60 3.35
N PRO A 317 23.46 -9.48 2.36
CA PRO A 317 22.72 -10.73 2.56
C PRO A 317 23.29 -11.67 3.64
N ASP A 318 24.59 -11.57 3.93
CA ASP A 318 25.27 -12.33 5.00
C ASP A 318 25.22 -11.61 6.37
N GLY A 319 24.58 -10.44 6.45
CA GLY A 319 24.38 -9.67 7.67
C GLY A 319 25.52 -8.72 8.04
N ALA A 320 26.53 -8.53 7.19
CA ALA A 320 27.57 -7.52 7.44
C ALA A 320 27.04 -6.09 7.20
N LEU A 321 27.41 -5.15 8.06
CA LEU A 321 27.08 -3.74 7.84
C LEU A 321 27.89 -3.21 6.65
N LEU A 322 27.20 -2.81 5.59
CA LEU A 322 27.82 -2.23 4.39
C LEU A 322 28.13 -0.75 4.63
N ARG A 323 27.10 0.01 5.04
CA ARG A 323 27.14 1.46 5.19
C ARG A 323 26.06 1.94 6.16
N ARG A 324 26.26 3.15 6.67
CA ARG A 324 25.32 3.85 7.55
C ARG A 324 25.27 5.33 7.18
N SER A 325 24.11 5.92 7.32
CA SER A 325 23.87 7.36 7.24
C SER A 325 23.09 7.84 8.46
N GLU A 326 23.31 9.10 8.84
CA GLU A 326 22.59 9.76 9.93
C GLU A 326 22.16 11.15 9.49
N PHE A 327 20.93 11.52 9.82
CA PHE A 327 20.40 12.85 9.52
C PHE A 327 19.26 13.18 10.48
N ARG A 328 18.84 14.45 10.47
CA ARG A 328 17.68 14.92 11.22
C ARG A 328 16.48 15.04 10.29
N LEU A 329 15.34 14.49 10.71
CA LEU A 329 14.05 14.68 10.06
C LEU A 329 13.19 15.61 10.93
N ASP A 330 12.96 16.83 10.45
CA ASP A 330 12.24 17.85 11.21
C ASP A 330 10.77 17.49 11.48
N ALA A 331 10.15 18.22 12.41
CA ALA A 331 8.77 18.00 12.83
C ALA A 331 7.79 18.25 11.68
N GLY A 332 6.90 17.30 11.40
CA GLY A 332 5.95 17.40 10.29
C GLY A 332 6.58 17.29 8.90
N SER A 333 7.88 17.00 8.81
CA SER A 333 8.60 16.89 7.55
C SER A 333 8.52 15.48 6.96
N HIS A 334 8.71 15.45 5.65
CA HIS A 334 8.76 14.25 4.84
C HIS A 334 10.10 14.17 4.09
N LEU A 335 10.60 12.96 3.88
CA LEU A 335 11.76 12.69 3.05
C LEU A 335 11.43 11.52 2.13
N SER A 336 11.60 11.69 0.81
CA SER A 336 11.51 10.62 -0.18
C SER A 336 12.76 10.62 -1.05
N ARG A 337 13.60 9.59 -0.94
CA ARG A 337 14.88 9.48 -1.65
C ARG A 337 15.21 8.03 -1.99
N THR A 338 16.09 7.80 -2.96
CA THR A 338 16.65 6.46 -3.16
C THR A 338 17.65 6.13 -2.05
N ILE A 339 17.87 4.83 -1.80
CA ILE A 339 18.83 4.40 -0.78
C ILE A 339 20.25 4.85 -1.11
N GLY A 340 20.63 4.90 -2.39
CA GLY A 340 21.92 5.46 -2.84
C GLY A 340 22.08 6.96 -2.54
N GLN A 341 20.97 7.72 -2.43
CA GLN A 341 20.98 9.13 -2.02
C GLN A 341 20.98 9.32 -0.50
N ILE A 342 20.47 8.35 0.28
CA ILE A 342 20.48 8.40 1.75
C ILE A 342 21.81 7.88 2.28
N VAL A 343 22.27 6.75 1.76
CA VAL A 343 23.46 6.01 2.17
C VAL A 343 24.47 6.08 1.03
N GLU A 344 25.21 7.18 0.97
CA GLU A 344 26.15 7.46 -0.12
C GLU A 344 27.18 6.33 -0.33
N GLY A 345 27.48 6.05 -1.60
CA GLY A 345 28.45 5.02 -2.00
C GLY A 345 27.89 3.60 -2.09
N LEU A 346 26.59 3.39 -1.83
CA LEU A 346 25.89 2.15 -2.15
C LEU A 346 25.47 2.18 -3.63
N THR A 347 26.18 1.44 -4.50
CA THR A 347 25.99 1.55 -5.97
C THR A 347 25.74 0.22 -6.70
N GLN A 348 26.09 -0.92 -6.07
CA GLN A 348 25.87 -2.26 -6.60
C GLN A 348 25.60 -3.23 -5.44
N GLN A 349 24.33 -3.40 -5.11
CA GLN A 349 23.87 -4.30 -4.06
C GLN A 349 22.59 -5.02 -4.50
N SER A 350 22.61 -6.36 -4.43
CA SER A 350 21.45 -7.20 -4.74
C SER A 350 21.02 -7.94 -3.47
N GLY A 351 19.88 -7.54 -2.92
CA GLY A 351 19.40 -8.06 -1.64
C GLY A 351 20.19 -7.56 -0.43
N GLY A 352 19.75 -7.98 0.74
CA GLY A 352 20.23 -7.49 2.03
C GLY A 352 19.07 -7.00 2.89
N THR A 353 19.39 -6.28 3.95
CA THR A 353 18.39 -5.73 4.88
C THR A 353 18.70 -4.26 5.12
N LEU A 354 17.67 -3.42 5.11
CA LEU A 354 17.77 -2.05 5.59
C LEU A 354 17.19 -1.97 6.99
N ARG A 355 17.81 -1.15 7.84
CA ARG A 355 17.31 -0.82 9.17
C ARG A 355 17.22 0.69 9.31
N VAL A 356 16.08 1.16 9.76
CA VAL A 356 15.84 2.57 10.09
C VAL A 356 15.63 2.67 11.60
N LYS A 357 16.51 3.40 12.27
CA LYS A 357 16.41 3.76 13.69
C LYS A 357 16.11 5.24 13.80
N SER A 358 15.26 5.61 14.73
CA SER A 358 14.87 6.97 14.99
C SER A 358 14.71 7.20 16.49
N THR A 359 14.95 8.43 16.92
CA THR A 359 14.68 8.89 18.30
C THR A 359 13.18 9.06 18.59
N ALA A 360 12.33 9.07 17.56
CA ALA A 360 10.87 9.11 17.69
C ALA A 360 10.17 8.20 16.65
N PRO A 361 8.93 7.74 16.91
CA PRO A 361 8.21 6.90 15.94
C PRO A 361 7.92 7.61 14.62
N LEU A 362 8.31 6.97 13.50
CA LEU A 362 8.12 7.46 12.14
C LEU A 362 7.17 6.54 11.36
N TYR A 363 6.52 7.11 10.35
CA TYR A 363 5.93 6.33 9.27
C TYR A 363 7.00 6.14 8.19
N VAL A 364 7.21 4.89 7.75
CA VAL A 364 8.22 4.57 6.73
C VAL A 364 7.59 3.68 5.67
N PHE A 365 7.96 3.90 4.42
CA PHE A 365 7.54 3.09 3.29
C PHE A 365 8.72 2.90 2.34
N GLU A 366 8.93 1.66 1.91
CA GLU A 366 9.95 1.33 0.93
C GLU A 366 9.29 0.79 -0.35
N VAL A 367 9.84 1.21 -1.48
CA VAL A 367 9.60 0.59 -2.77
C VAL A 367 10.90 0.14 -3.39
N PHE A 368 10.88 -0.99 -4.08
CA PHE A 368 11.96 -1.50 -4.90
C PHE A 368 11.47 -1.57 -6.35
N GLY A 369 12.19 -0.98 -7.30
CA GLY A 369 11.71 -0.85 -8.67
C GLY A 369 12.82 -0.88 -9.71
N SER A 370 12.42 -0.91 -10.98
CA SER A 370 13.34 -0.69 -12.10
C SER A 370 13.27 0.75 -12.62
N THR A 371 14.43 1.29 -13.00
CA THR A 371 14.52 2.65 -13.57
C THR A 371 13.82 2.78 -14.92
N GLU A 372 13.71 1.67 -15.64
CA GLU A 372 13.02 1.52 -16.91
C GLU A 372 11.48 1.38 -16.74
N SER A 373 10.96 1.54 -15.50
CA SER A 373 9.54 1.48 -15.13
C SER A 373 8.82 0.19 -15.54
N GLU A 374 9.51 -0.93 -15.43
CA GLU A 374 8.95 -2.25 -15.72
C GLU A 374 8.24 -2.86 -14.52
N PHE A 375 8.58 -2.45 -13.30
CA PHE A 375 7.87 -2.84 -12.09
C PHE A 375 8.16 -1.88 -10.93
N LEU A 376 7.32 -1.95 -9.91
CA LEU A 376 7.49 -1.25 -8.64
C LEU A 376 6.90 -2.12 -7.53
N ALA A 377 7.71 -2.60 -6.61
CA ALA A 377 7.28 -3.48 -5.54
C ALA A 377 7.32 -2.75 -4.20
N ALA A 378 6.23 -2.77 -3.44
CA ALA A 378 6.23 -2.36 -2.05
C ALA A 378 7.01 -3.37 -1.21
N VAL A 379 7.85 -2.86 -0.33
CA VAL A 379 8.51 -3.65 0.71
C VAL A 379 8.04 -3.07 2.05
N PRO A 380 7.01 -3.66 2.69
CA PRO A 380 6.50 -3.09 3.92
C PRO A 380 7.52 -3.18 5.07
N PRO A 381 7.59 -2.16 5.94
CA PRO A 381 8.45 -2.23 7.13
C PRO A 381 7.91 -3.27 8.10
N PHE A 382 8.81 -3.87 8.88
CA PHE A 382 8.44 -4.61 10.08
C PHE A 382 9.11 -4.00 11.32
N PRO A 383 8.39 -3.84 12.43
CA PRO A 383 8.98 -3.37 13.68
C PRO A 383 10.08 -4.30 14.15
N LEU A 384 11.20 -3.72 14.56
CA LEU A 384 12.29 -4.42 15.24
C LEU A 384 12.21 -4.20 16.76
N PRO A 385 12.67 -5.16 17.57
CA PRO A 385 12.68 -5.04 19.04
C PRO A 385 13.43 -3.82 19.58
#